data_AF-M0RE11-F1
#
_entry.id   AF-M0RE11-F1
#
_cell.length_a   1.000
_cell.length_b   1.000
_cell.length_c   1.000
_cell.angle_alpha   90.00
_cell.angle_beta   90.00
_cell.angle_gamma   90.00
#
_symmetry.space_group_name_H-M   'P 1'
#
loop_
_entity.id
_entity.type
_entity.pdbx_description
1 polymer ?
#
loop_
_entity_poly.entity_id
_entity_poly.type
_entity_poly.pdbx_seq_one_letter_code
_entity_poly.pdbx_strand_id
1 'polypeptide(L)'
;HEDILFCCFTGRLKCYSLHLGILPLTVLVLVFFCFVCLSLRSQEWGHPGAVNRKAYPQPRVLTPTRTDVLVLTPWLAPIIWEGTFDIDTLNEQFRLRNTTIGLTVFAVKKYVVFLKLFLETAEQHFMVGHKVIYYVFTDRPADVPQVPLGAGRRLVVLTVRNYTRWQDVSMHRMEVISHFSEQRFRHEVDYLVCADVDMKFRDHVGVEILSALFGTLHPGFYRSRRESFTYERRPQSQAYIPWDQGDFYYMGAFFGGSVVEVHHLTKACHQAMVEDQANGIEAVWHDESHLNKYLLYHKPTKVLSPEYMWDQQLLGWPSIMKKLRYVAVPKNHQAIRN
;
A
#
# COMPACT_ATOMS: atom_id res chain seq x y z
N HIS A 1 -52.07 -12.11 47.31
CA HIS A 1 -53.25 -12.20 48.18
C HIS A 1 -54.11 -10.98 47.88
N GLU A 2 -55.26 -11.25 47.27
CA GLU A 2 -56.49 -10.42 47.16
C GLU A 2 -56.37 -9.07 46.42
N ASP A 3 -56.89 -8.93 45.20
CA ASP A 3 -58.30 -8.90 44.72
C ASP A 3 -58.95 -7.50 44.85
N ILE A 4 -59.05 -6.77 43.73
CA ILE A 4 -60.25 -6.55 42.89
C ILE A 4 -61.15 -5.42 43.40
N LEU A 5 -61.34 -4.38 42.59
CA LEU A 5 -62.66 -3.78 42.44
C LEU A 5 -62.98 -3.47 40.96
N PHE A 6 -64.15 -3.93 40.57
CA PHE A 6 -64.81 -3.94 39.27
C PHE A 6 -65.01 -2.56 38.62
N CYS A 7 -64.94 -2.53 37.28
CA CYS A 7 -65.99 -1.91 36.47
C CYS A 7 -66.11 -2.59 35.11
N CYS A 8 -67.19 -3.36 34.94
CA CYS A 8 -67.67 -3.85 33.66
C CYS A 8 -68.24 -2.70 32.83
N PHE A 9 -67.76 -2.52 31.60
CA PHE A 9 -68.58 -1.98 30.52
C PHE A 9 -68.55 -2.95 29.34
N THR A 10 -69.76 -3.35 28.95
CA THR A 10 -70.10 -4.30 27.91
C THR A 10 -69.94 -3.67 26.53
N GLY A 11 -69.11 -4.26 25.67
CA GLY A 11 -68.99 -3.85 24.26
C GLY A 11 -68.24 -4.90 23.44
N ARG A 12 -68.93 -5.56 22.51
CA ARG A 12 -68.37 -6.60 21.63
C ARG A 12 -67.18 -6.07 20.83
N LEU A 13 -65.99 -6.65 20.98
CA LEU A 13 -64.89 -6.44 20.03
C LEU A 13 -65.19 -7.18 18.72
N LYS A 14 -65.35 -6.44 17.63
CA LYS A 14 -65.24 -6.97 16.26
C LYS A 14 -63.76 -7.21 15.98
N CYS A 15 -63.37 -8.48 15.85
CA CYS A 15 -62.04 -8.87 15.40
C CYS A 15 -61.94 -8.59 13.88
N TYR A 16 -61.18 -7.57 13.47
CA TYR A 16 -60.87 -7.36 12.06
C TYR A 16 -59.77 -8.35 11.66
N SER A 17 -60.14 -9.33 10.84
CA SER A 17 -59.20 -10.20 10.14
C SER A 17 -58.34 -9.32 9.23
N LEU A 18 -57.03 -9.22 9.51
CA LEU A 18 -56.07 -8.66 8.58
C LEU A 18 -56.14 -9.53 7.32
N HIS A 19 -56.67 -8.97 6.22
CA HIS A 19 -56.83 -9.69 4.96
C HIS A 19 -55.51 -10.37 4.55
N LEU A 20 -55.55 -11.71 4.50
CA LEU A 20 -54.45 -12.60 4.13
C LEU A 20 -53.83 -12.30 2.74
N GLY A 21 -54.47 -11.43 1.94
CA GLY A 21 -53.99 -10.98 0.63
C GLY A 21 -53.13 -9.70 0.63
N ILE A 22 -53.07 -8.94 1.74
CA ILE A 22 -52.30 -7.67 1.77
C ILE A 22 -50.81 -7.93 2.04
N LEU A 23 -50.50 -8.91 2.89
CA LEU A 23 -49.12 -9.30 3.23
C LEU A 23 -48.29 -9.79 2.02
N PRO A 24 -48.80 -10.66 1.13
CA PRO A 24 -48.03 -11.08 -0.05
C PRO A 24 -47.87 -9.94 -1.07
N LEU A 25 -48.85 -9.02 -1.16
CA LEU A 25 -48.79 -7.89 -2.08
C LEU A 25 -47.72 -6.87 -1.65
N THR A 26 -47.61 -6.58 -0.35
CA THR A 26 -46.56 -5.67 0.16
C THR A 26 -45.16 -6.26 0.01
N VAL A 27 -45.00 -7.58 0.21
CA VAL A 27 -43.73 -8.28 -0.07
C VAL A 27 -43.38 -8.23 -1.55
N LEU A 28 -44.35 -8.45 -2.45
CA LEU A 28 -44.11 -8.38 -3.90
C LEU A 28 -43.69 -6.98 -4.34
N VAL A 29 -44.33 -5.94 -3.80
CA VAL A 29 -43.98 -4.54 -4.09
C VAL A 29 -42.58 -4.20 -3.57
N LEU A 30 -42.20 -4.66 -2.37
CA LEU A 30 -40.84 -4.46 -1.83
C LEU A 30 -39.78 -5.20 -2.63
N VAL A 31 -40.04 -6.45 -3.06
CA VAL A 31 -39.13 -7.20 -3.93
C VAL A 31 -38.98 -6.52 -5.28
N PHE A 32 -40.09 -6.03 -5.86
CA PHE A 32 -40.06 -5.31 -7.12
C PHE A 32 -39.31 -3.98 -7.00
N PHE A 33 -39.53 -3.22 -5.92
CA PHE A 33 -38.79 -1.97 -5.67
C PHE A 33 -37.30 -2.23 -5.43
N CYS A 34 -36.93 -3.27 -4.68
CA CYS A 34 -35.54 -3.67 -4.52
C CYS A 34 -34.91 -4.08 -5.87
N PHE A 35 -35.62 -4.82 -6.70
CA PHE A 35 -35.14 -5.25 -8.01
C PHE A 35 -34.98 -4.07 -8.99
N VAL A 36 -35.93 -3.13 -8.98
CA VAL A 36 -35.86 -1.91 -9.79
C VAL A 36 -34.77 -0.97 -9.28
N CYS A 37 -34.60 -0.80 -7.97
CA CYS A 37 -33.48 -0.04 -7.40
C CYS A 37 -32.13 -0.69 -7.69
N LEU A 38 -32.02 -2.02 -7.65
CA LEU A 38 -30.80 -2.75 -8.03
C LEU A 38 -30.52 -2.62 -9.54
N SER A 39 -31.55 -2.61 -10.37
CA SER A 39 -31.42 -2.45 -11.84
C SER A 39 -31.12 -1.01 -12.25
N LEU A 40 -31.69 0.00 -11.58
CA LEU A 40 -31.36 1.41 -11.79
C LEU A 40 -29.95 1.72 -11.30
N ARG A 41 -29.54 1.13 -10.17
CA ARG A 41 -28.16 1.24 -9.67
C ARG A 41 -27.15 0.53 -10.56
N SER A 42 -27.51 -0.57 -11.23
CA SER A 42 -26.64 -1.17 -12.24
C SER A 42 -26.58 -0.36 -13.54
N GLN A 43 -27.56 0.49 -13.81
CA GLN A 43 -27.59 1.40 -14.96
C GLN A 43 -26.81 2.71 -14.73
N GLU A 44 -26.77 3.22 -13.50
CA GLU A 44 -25.94 4.39 -13.12
C GLU A 44 -24.44 4.04 -13.02
N TRP A 45 -24.10 2.77 -12.81
CA TRP A 45 -22.74 2.26 -12.92
C TRP A 45 -22.49 1.91 -14.37
N GLY A 46 -22.14 2.92 -15.18
CA GLY A 46 -21.72 2.73 -16.57
C GLY A 46 -20.78 1.53 -16.66
N HIS A 47 -21.08 0.61 -17.59
CA HIS A 47 -20.39 -0.68 -17.77
C HIS A 47 -18.91 -0.58 -17.39
N PRO A 48 -18.48 -1.11 -16.23
CA PRO A 48 -17.06 -1.26 -15.96
C PRO A 48 -16.57 -2.25 -17.00
N GLY A 49 -15.70 -1.78 -17.90
CA GLY A 49 -15.29 -2.48 -19.13
C GLY A 49 -15.26 -3.99 -18.95
N ALA A 50 -16.10 -4.68 -19.72
CA ALA A 50 -16.23 -6.14 -19.60
C ALA A 50 -14.84 -6.78 -19.71
N VAL A 51 -14.44 -7.51 -18.67
CA VAL A 51 -13.23 -8.33 -18.70
C VAL A 51 -13.40 -9.35 -19.82
N ASN A 52 -12.45 -9.41 -20.75
CA ASN A 52 -12.52 -10.33 -21.86
C ASN A 52 -12.52 -11.77 -21.34
N ARG A 53 -13.25 -12.65 -22.04
CA ARG A 53 -13.27 -14.08 -21.71
C ARG A 53 -11.85 -14.65 -21.78
N LYS A 54 -11.33 -15.12 -20.65
CA LYS A 54 -10.04 -15.81 -20.55
C LYS A 54 -10.19 -17.21 -20.00
N ALA A 55 -9.32 -18.10 -20.48
CA ALA A 55 -9.09 -19.40 -19.85
C ALA A 55 -7.95 -19.25 -18.84
N TYR A 56 -8.24 -19.43 -17.56
CA TYR A 56 -7.26 -19.51 -16.49
C TYR A 56 -7.61 -20.69 -15.57
N PRO A 57 -6.63 -21.26 -14.85
CA PRO A 57 -6.91 -22.35 -13.92
C PRO A 57 -7.97 -21.96 -12.89
N GLN A 58 -8.99 -22.81 -12.72
CA GLN A 58 -10.06 -22.56 -11.76
C GLN A 58 -9.48 -22.44 -10.33
N PRO A 59 -9.82 -21.38 -9.58
CA PRO A 59 -9.43 -21.27 -8.18
C PRO A 59 -9.94 -22.47 -7.37
N ARG A 60 -9.05 -23.16 -6.69
CA ARG A 60 -9.38 -24.33 -5.87
C ARG A 60 -9.72 -23.89 -4.45
N VAL A 61 -11.02 -23.69 -4.17
CA VAL A 61 -11.51 -23.15 -2.89
C VAL A 61 -10.99 -23.90 -1.67
N LEU A 62 -10.89 -25.23 -1.75
CA LEU A 62 -10.43 -26.10 -0.65
C LEU A 62 -8.91 -26.33 -0.64
N THR A 63 -8.15 -25.65 -1.51
CA THR A 63 -6.69 -25.77 -1.57
C THR A 63 -6.07 -24.40 -1.34
N PRO A 64 -5.38 -24.18 -0.20
CA PRO A 64 -4.70 -22.92 0.05
C PRO A 64 -3.60 -22.66 -0.98
N THR A 65 -3.45 -21.41 -1.40
CA THR A 65 -2.39 -20.98 -2.34
C THR A 65 -0.99 -21.08 -1.74
N ARG A 66 -0.89 -20.85 -0.43
CA ARG A 66 0.32 -21.01 0.40
C ARG A 66 -0.08 -21.59 1.75
N THR A 67 0.72 -22.53 2.25
CA THR A 67 0.53 -23.17 3.58
C THR A 67 1.63 -22.81 4.57
N ASP A 68 2.67 -22.13 4.10
CA ASP A 68 3.91 -21.83 4.80
C ASP A 68 4.01 -20.37 5.27
N VAL A 69 3.04 -19.54 4.89
CA VAL A 69 2.98 -18.10 5.20
C VAL A 69 1.56 -17.61 5.46
N LEU A 70 1.45 -16.51 6.22
CA LEU A 70 0.21 -15.74 6.29
C LEU A 70 -0.02 -14.99 4.96
N VAL A 71 -1.20 -15.15 4.37
CA VAL A 71 -1.58 -14.52 3.09
C VAL A 71 -2.66 -13.44 3.23
N LEU A 72 -3.22 -13.28 4.43
CA LEU A 72 -4.27 -12.30 4.73
C LEU A 72 -4.05 -11.77 6.15
N THR A 73 -4.09 -10.45 6.32
CA THR A 73 -3.98 -9.83 7.64
C THR A 73 -5.28 -9.98 8.45
N PRO A 74 -5.24 -9.77 9.78
CA PRO A 74 -6.45 -9.75 10.60
C PRO A 74 -7.50 -8.70 10.21
N TRP A 75 -7.10 -7.65 9.47
CA TRP A 75 -8.00 -6.62 8.91
C TRP A 75 -8.34 -6.87 7.43
N LEU A 76 -8.16 -8.10 6.94
CA LEU A 76 -8.56 -8.55 5.60
C LEU A 76 -7.79 -7.90 4.43
N ALA A 77 -6.60 -7.35 4.67
CA ALA A 77 -5.68 -6.96 3.60
C ALA A 77 -4.86 -8.16 3.12
N PRO A 78 -4.71 -8.41 1.81
CA PRO A 78 -3.89 -9.52 1.35
C PRO A 78 -2.41 -9.22 1.59
N ILE A 79 -1.66 -10.26 1.98
CA ILE A 79 -0.20 -10.25 2.03
C ILE A 79 0.30 -10.84 0.72
N ILE A 80 0.96 -10.03 -0.09
CA ILE A 80 1.31 -10.37 -1.47
C ILE A 80 2.55 -11.25 -1.48
N TRP A 81 2.36 -12.52 -1.81
CA TRP A 81 3.41 -13.52 -2.00
C TRP A 81 3.28 -14.15 -3.39
N GLU A 82 4.38 -14.68 -3.93
CA GLU A 82 4.28 -15.49 -5.14
C GLU A 82 3.28 -16.66 -4.96
N GLY A 83 2.36 -16.77 -5.92
CA GLY A 83 1.28 -17.75 -5.94
C GLY A 83 -0.03 -17.27 -5.31
N THR A 84 -0.11 -16.05 -4.77
CA THR A 84 -1.36 -15.52 -4.18
C THR A 84 -2.19 -14.67 -5.16
N PHE A 85 -1.73 -14.50 -6.39
CA PHE A 85 -2.38 -13.66 -7.40
C PHE A 85 -2.25 -14.27 -8.80
N ASP A 86 -3.22 -13.94 -9.65
CA ASP A 86 -3.17 -14.21 -11.09
C ASP A 86 -2.83 -12.90 -11.82
N ILE A 87 -1.62 -12.82 -12.36
CA ILE A 87 -1.10 -11.56 -12.91
C ILE A 87 -1.82 -11.15 -14.20
N ASP A 88 -2.33 -12.11 -14.98
CA ASP A 88 -3.03 -11.82 -16.24
C ASP A 88 -4.39 -11.16 -16.01
N THR A 89 -5.11 -11.60 -14.98
CA THR A 89 -6.36 -10.99 -14.52
C THR A 89 -6.11 -9.59 -13.99
N LEU A 90 -5.10 -9.40 -13.13
CA LEU A 90 -4.77 -8.09 -12.59
C LEU A 90 -4.32 -7.11 -13.69
N ASN A 91 -3.44 -7.56 -14.59
CA ASN A 91 -2.99 -6.74 -15.73
C ASN A 91 -4.15 -6.27 -16.60
N GLU A 92 -5.17 -7.10 -16.81
CA GLU A 92 -6.36 -6.68 -17.54
C GLU A 92 -7.16 -5.62 -16.79
N GLN A 93 -7.44 -5.84 -15.50
CA GLN A 93 -8.19 -4.90 -14.69
C GLN A 93 -7.55 -3.50 -14.66
N PHE A 94 -6.23 -3.42 -14.50
CA PHE A 94 -5.51 -2.15 -14.45
C PHE A 94 -5.29 -1.53 -15.85
N ARG A 95 -5.14 -2.34 -16.91
CA ARG A 95 -5.10 -1.81 -18.29
C ARG A 95 -6.43 -1.21 -18.73
N LEU A 96 -7.56 -1.83 -18.35
CA LEU A 96 -8.90 -1.29 -18.64
C LEU A 96 -9.12 0.08 -17.97
N ARG A 97 -8.45 0.34 -16.84
CA ARG A 97 -8.47 1.63 -16.15
C ARG A 97 -7.42 2.62 -16.68
N ASN A 98 -6.59 2.20 -17.66
CA ASN A 98 -5.52 3.00 -18.21
C ASN A 98 -4.55 3.55 -17.15
N THR A 99 -4.28 2.73 -16.13
CA THR A 99 -3.55 3.14 -14.92
C THR A 99 -2.13 3.62 -15.22
N THR A 100 -1.75 4.76 -14.62
CA THR A 100 -0.41 5.35 -14.66
C THR A 100 0.21 5.31 -13.27
N ILE A 101 1.44 4.77 -13.17
CA ILE A 101 2.14 4.56 -11.91
C ILE A 101 3.34 5.51 -11.84
N GLY A 102 3.44 6.28 -10.75
CA GLY A 102 4.63 7.05 -10.43
C GLY A 102 5.60 6.23 -9.58
N LEU A 103 6.88 6.21 -9.94
CA LEU A 103 7.95 5.64 -9.10
C LEU A 103 8.85 6.78 -8.61
N THR A 104 8.80 7.08 -7.32
CA THR A 104 9.66 8.09 -6.70
C THR A 104 10.93 7.44 -6.16
N VAL A 105 12.06 8.10 -6.42
CA VAL A 105 13.37 7.63 -5.98
C VAL A 105 14.28 8.82 -5.67
N PHE A 106 15.00 8.75 -4.56
CA PHE A 106 15.92 9.80 -4.12
C PHE A 106 17.36 9.37 -4.33
N ALA A 107 18.10 10.14 -5.11
CA ALA A 107 19.50 9.92 -5.43
C ALA A 107 20.30 11.20 -5.12
N VAL A 108 20.58 11.40 -3.83
CA VAL A 108 21.24 12.61 -3.32
C VAL A 108 22.71 12.31 -3.03
N LYS A 109 23.61 13.27 -3.29
CA LYS A 109 25.07 13.15 -3.15
C LYS A 109 25.65 11.98 -3.94
N LYS A 110 26.26 11.01 -3.28
CA LYS A 110 26.92 9.85 -3.90
C LYS A 110 25.93 8.79 -4.35
N TYR A 111 24.66 8.84 -3.90
CA TYR A 111 23.66 7.83 -4.26
C TYR A 111 23.24 7.87 -5.74
N VAL A 112 23.64 8.91 -6.49
CA VAL A 112 23.49 8.95 -7.96
C VAL A 112 24.12 7.75 -8.66
N VAL A 113 25.15 7.13 -8.07
CA VAL A 113 25.82 5.94 -8.64
C VAL A 113 24.89 4.74 -8.78
N PHE A 114 23.80 4.67 -8.01
CA PHE A 114 22.85 3.57 -8.07
C PHE A 114 21.78 3.74 -9.15
N LEU A 115 21.56 4.97 -9.64
CA LEU A 115 20.45 5.28 -10.55
C LEU A 115 20.47 4.44 -11.83
N LYS A 116 21.65 4.21 -12.41
CA LYS A 116 21.75 3.49 -13.70
C LYS A 116 21.22 2.07 -13.55
N LEU A 117 21.72 1.34 -12.56
CA LEU A 117 21.30 -0.04 -12.28
C LEU A 117 19.83 -0.10 -11.85
N PHE A 118 19.40 0.83 -11.00
CA PHE A 118 18.00 0.93 -10.55
C PHE A 118 17.05 1.11 -11.74
N LEU A 119 17.29 2.09 -12.61
CA LEU A 119 16.43 2.41 -13.75
C LEU A 119 16.46 1.30 -14.82
N GLU A 120 17.65 0.77 -15.16
CA GLU A 120 17.79 -0.31 -16.15
C GLU A 120 17.04 -1.57 -15.71
N THR A 121 17.10 -1.92 -14.43
CA THR A 121 16.36 -3.08 -13.90
C THR A 121 14.87 -2.79 -13.71
N ALA A 122 14.49 -1.55 -13.38
CA ALA A 122 13.09 -1.14 -13.33
C ALA A 122 12.41 -1.27 -14.71
N GLU A 123 13.09 -0.91 -15.80
CA GLU A 123 12.57 -1.12 -17.16
C GLU A 123 12.29 -2.60 -17.49
N GLN A 124 13.05 -3.52 -16.90
CA GLN A 124 12.88 -4.96 -17.12
C GLN A 124 11.75 -5.59 -16.30
N HIS A 125 11.42 -5.00 -15.15
CA HIS A 125 10.66 -5.71 -14.12
C HIS A 125 9.52 -4.92 -13.47
N PHE A 126 9.58 -3.59 -13.48
CA PHE A 126 8.63 -2.73 -12.78
C PHE A 126 7.49 -2.30 -13.71
N MET A 127 6.28 -2.78 -13.42
CA MET A 127 5.03 -2.37 -14.09
C MET A 127 5.13 -2.48 -15.63
N VAL A 128 5.81 -3.53 -16.12
CA VAL A 128 6.00 -3.76 -17.56
C VAL A 128 4.63 -3.90 -18.24
N GLY A 129 4.44 -3.17 -19.34
CA GLY A 129 3.16 -3.11 -20.06
C GLY A 129 2.17 -2.07 -19.54
N HIS A 130 2.52 -1.31 -18.50
CA HIS A 130 1.72 -0.18 -17.97
C HIS A 130 2.48 1.14 -18.11
N LYS A 131 1.75 2.25 -18.00
CA LYS A 131 2.33 3.60 -18.04
C LYS A 131 3.08 3.88 -16.75
N VAL A 132 4.30 4.36 -16.88
CA VAL A 132 5.16 4.69 -15.73
C VAL A 132 5.80 6.06 -15.88
N ILE A 133 5.80 6.81 -14.79
CA ILE A 133 6.58 8.03 -14.67
C ILE A 133 7.60 7.85 -13.55
N TYR A 134 8.88 7.89 -13.89
CA TYR A 134 9.96 7.92 -12.91
C TYR A 134 10.16 9.34 -12.42
N TYR A 135 10.14 9.54 -11.11
CA TYR A 135 10.45 10.82 -10.47
C TYR A 135 11.76 10.68 -9.71
N VAL A 136 12.84 11.15 -10.35
CA VAL A 136 14.18 11.11 -9.77
C VAL A 136 14.46 12.42 -9.04
N PHE A 137 14.48 12.35 -7.71
CA PHE A 137 14.84 13.46 -6.85
C PHE A 137 16.35 13.48 -6.62
N THR A 138 17.03 14.57 -6.98
CA THR A 138 18.49 14.66 -6.84
C THR A 138 18.98 16.10 -6.65
N ASP A 139 20.11 16.26 -5.97
CA ASP A 139 20.90 17.50 -5.92
C ASP A 139 21.90 17.60 -7.09
N ARG A 140 21.98 16.57 -7.94
CA ARG A 140 22.93 16.44 -9.05
C ARG A 140 22.25 16.06 -10.37
N PRO A 141 21.40 16.93 -10.95
CA PRO A 141 20.63 16.62 -12.16
C PRO A 141 21.47 16.16 -13.36
N ALA A 142 22.69 16.71 -13.51
CA ALA A 142 23.60 16.36 -14.59
C ALA A 142 24.14 14.92 -14.50
N ASP A 143 24.10 14.31 -13.32
CA ASP A 143 24.57 12.93 -13.08
C ASP A 143 23.46 11.88 -13.22
N VAL A 144 22.24 12.30 -13.57
CA VAL A 144 21.15 11.35 -13.86
C VAL A 144 21.44 10.65 -15.20
N PRO A 145 21.56 9.31 -15.23
CA PRO A 145 21.93 8.60 -16.44
C PRO A 145 20.81 8.63 -17.48
N GLN A 146 21.19 8.69 -18.75
CA GLN A 146 20.27 8.48 -19.87
C GLN A 146 20.03 6.97 -20.02
N VAL A 147 18.83 6.52 -19.68
CA VAL A 147 18.40 5.12 -19.80
C VAL A 147 17.28 5.04 -20.85
N PRO A 148 17.36 4.14 -21.85
CA PRO A 148 16.28 3.92 -22.79
C PRO A 148 15.00 3.50 -22.06
N LEU A 149 13.90 4.19 -22.32
CA LEU A 149 12.60 3.89 -21.70
C LEU A 149 11.65 3.28 -22.71
N GLY A 150 10.89 2.27 -22.26
CA GLY A 150 9.84 1.64 -23.04
C GLY A 150 8.68 2.60 -23.37
N ALA A 151 7.84 2.19 -24.33
CA ALA A 151 6.68 2.97 -24.74
C ALA A 151 5.73 3.27 -23.57
N GLY A 152 5.23 4.51 -23.49
CA GLY A 152 4.35 4.94 -22.40
C GLY A 152 5.06 5.20 -21.07
N ARG A 153 6.39 5.22 -21.08
CA ARG A 153 7.22 5.47 -19.89
C ARG A 153 8.05 6.72 -20.09
N ARG A 154 8.21 7.51 -19.03
CA ARG A 154 9.04 8.73 -19.05
C ARG A 154 9.73 8.95 -17.71
N LEU A 155 10.81 9.71 -17.73
CA LEU A 155 11.56 10.10 -16.54
C LEU A 155 11.52 11.61 -16.38
N VAL A 156 11.28 12.04 -15.15
CA VAL A 156 11.27 13.43 -14.71
C VAL A 156 12.33 13.59 -13.63
N VAL A 157 13.27 14.51 -13.85
CA VAL A 157 14.27 14.90 -12.85
C VAL A 157 13.72 16.07 -12.04
N LEU A 158 13.72 15.92 -10.72
CA LEU A 158 13.27 16.93 -9.76
C LEU A 158 14.45 17.33 -8.88
N THR A 159 14.85 18.59 -8.98
CA THR A 159 16.00 19.09 -8.21
C THR A 159 15.58 19.31 -6.76
N VAL A 160 16.35 18.77 -5.82
CA VAL A 160 16.14 18.95 -4.38
C VAL A 160 17.43 19.41 -3.71
N ARG A 161 17.30 20.08 -2.57
CA ARG A 161 18.46 20.41 -1.73
C ARG A 161 19.08 19.16 -1.13
N ASN A 162 20.38 19.17 -0.92
CA ASN A 162 21.04 18.17 -0.09
C ASN A 162 21.11 18.65 1.37
N TYR A 163 21.37 17.69 2.26
CA TYR A 163 21.57 17.91 3.68
C TYR A 163 22.90 17.31 4.12
N THR A 164 23.50 17.84 5.18
CA THR A 164 24.79 17.35 5.68
C THR A 164 24.67 15.90 6.16
N ARG A 165 23.68 15.58 6.99
CA ARG A 165 23.49 14.24 7.57
C ARG A 165 22.67 13.35 6.64
N TRP A 166 23.00 12.06 6.56
CA TRP A 166 22.24 11.10 5.76
C TRP A 166 20.83 10.86 6.32
N GLN A 167 20.68 11.01 7.64
CA GLN A 167 19.41 10.96 8.35
C GLN A 167 18.44 12.01 7.82
N ASP A 168 18.90 13.27 7.73
CA ASP A 168 18.09 14.38 7.24
C ASP A 168 17.70 14.17 5.77
N VAL A 169 18.59 13.61 4.95
CA VAL A 169 18.28 13.22 3.56
C VAL A 169 17.17 12.18 3.51
N SER A 170 17.21 11.16 4.39
CA SER A 170 16.18 10.11 4.45
C SER A 170 14.83 10.65 4.92
N MET A 171 14.84 11.44 5.99
CA MET A 171 13.63 12.02 6.61
C MET A 171 12.95 13.05 5.71
N HIS A 172 13.72 13.90 5.03
CA HIS A 172 13.17 14.95 4.17
C HIS A 172 12.38 14.41 2.97
N ARG A 173 12.55 13.13 2.62
CA ARG A 173 11.76 12.49 1.55
C ARG A 173 10.26 12.58 1.81
N MET A 174 9.83 12.47 3.06
CA MET A 174 8.40 12.58 3.43
C MET A 174 7.84 13.97 3.11
N GLU A 175 8.59 15.04 3.40
CA GLU A 175 8.20 16.41 3.06
C GLU A 175 8.09 16.60 1.55
N VAL A 176 9.13 16.19 0.82
CA VAL A 176 9.20 16.35 -0.64
C VAL A 176 8.09 15.56 -1.33
N ILE A 177 7.89 14.28 -0.98
CA ILE A 177 6.83 13.47 -1.59
C ILE A 177 5.46 14.09 -1.29
N SER A 178 5.20 14.54 -0.05
CA SER A 178 3.95 15.21 0.32
C SER A 178 3.67 16.43 -0.55
N HIS A 179 4.67 17.31 -0.70
CA HIS A 179 4.58 18.53 -1.50
C HIS A 179 4.31 18.25 -2.98
N PHE A 180 5.07 17.33 -3.59
CA PHE A 180 4.88 16.96 -4.99
C PHE A 180 3.58 16.18 -5.22
N SER A 181 3.03 15.52 -4.19
CA SER A 181 1.72 14.86 -4.28
C SER A 181 0.61 15.88 -4.48
N GLU A 182 0.62 16.99 -3.74
CA GLU A 182 -0.34 18.09 -3.90
C GLU A 182 -0.12 18.86 -5.21
N GLN A 183 1.12 19.14 -5.59
CA GLN A 183 1.40 20.03 -6.72
C GLN A 183 1.37 19.33 -8.08
N ARG A 184 1.78 18.06 -8.13
CA ARG A 184 2.12 17.39 -9.38
C ARG A 184 1.48 16.02 -9.52
N PHE A 185 1.76 15.10 -8.60
CA PHE A 185 1.43 13.68 -8.79
C PHE A 185 -0.06 13.45 -8.96
N ARG A 186 -0.91 14.20 -8.24
CA ARG A 186 -2.38 14.09 -8.34
C ARG A 186 -2.93 14.33 -9.75
N HIS A 187 -2.16 14.98 -10.62
CA HIS A 187 -2.53 15.30 -11.99
C HIS A 187 -1.83 14.41 -13.03
N GLU A 188 -0.83 13.62 -12.62
CA GLU A 188 0.02 12.86 -13.55
C GLU A 188 -0.10 11.34 -13.38
N VAL A 189 -0.41 10.83 -12.18
CA VAL A 189 -0.42 9.39 -11.88
C VAL A 189 -1.59 9.02 -10.96
N ASP A 190 -2.03 7.77 -11.04
CA ASP A 190 -3.09 7.21 -10.18
C ASP A 190 -2.52 6.68 -8.86
N TYR A 191 -1.33 6.07 -8.94
CA TYR A 191 -0.62 5.45 -7.83
C TYR A 191 0.82 5.94 -7.74
N LEU A 192 1.34 6.00 -6.52
CA LEU A 192 2.75 6.24 -6.24
C LEU A 192 3.35 5.01 -5.56
N VAL A 193 4.56 4.66 -6.01
CA VAL A 193 5.48 3.75 -5.35
C VAL A 193 6.70 4.56 -4.94
N CYS A 194 7.07 4.48 -3.66
CA CYS A 194 8.20 5.19 -3.08
C CYS A 194 9.27 4.16 -2.72
N ALA A 195 10.45 4.31 -3.33
CA ALA A 195 11.50 3.30 -3.27
C ALA A 195 12.89 3.90 -2.97
N ASP A 196 13.72 3.16 -2.22
CA ASP A 196 15.14 3.48 -2.03
C ASP A 196 15.95 3.19 -3.29
N VAL A 197 16.91 4.04 -3.64
CA VAL A 197 17.68 3.92 -4.91
C VAL A 197 18.76 2.85 -4.89
N ASP A 198 19.26 2.47 -3.71
CA ASP A 198 20.39 1.56 -3.50
C ASP A 198 19.99 0.08 -3.56
N MET A 199 19.10 -0.19 -4.52
CA MET A 199 18.41 -1.44 -4.76
C MET A 199 18.37 -1.71 -6.27
N LYS A 200 18.08 -2.95 -6.65
CA LYS A 200 17.83 -3.32 -8.05
C LYS A 200 16.62 -4.23 -8.15
N PHE A 201 15.88 -4.12 -9.23
CA PHE A 201 14.85 -5.09 -9.56
C PHE A 201 15.51 -6.35 -10.15
N ARG A 202 14.96 -7.52 -9.85
CA ARG A 202 15.48 -8.82 -10.28
C ARG A 202 14.39 -9.74 -10.83
N ASP A 203 13.15 -9.53 -10.42
CA ASP A 203 11.99 -10.28 -10.88
C ASP A 203 10.78 -9.34 -10.87
N HIS A 204 9.65 -9.81 -11.38
CA HIS A 204 8.43 -9.05 -11.57
C HIS A 204 7.97 -8.29 -10.32
N VAL A 205 7.75 -6.99 -10.48
CA VAL A 205 7.04 -6.10 -9.55
C VAL A 205 5.98 -5.36 -10.36
N GLY A 206 4.73 -5.80 -10.27
CA GLY A 206 3.65 -5.32 -11.12
C GLY A 206 2.46 -4.78 -10.35
N VAL A 207 1.31 -4.80 -11.03
CA VAL A 207 0.07 -4.23 -10.52
C VAL A 207 -0.51 -4.97 -9.31
N GLU A 208 0.01 -6.15 -8.98
CA GLU A 208 -0.34 -6.89 -7.76
C GLU A 208 -0.05 -6.10 -6.48
N ILE A 209 0.90 -5.17 -6.51
CA ILE A 209 1.22 -4.33 -5.35
C ILE A 209 0.24 -3.16 -5.18
N LEU A 210 -0.44 -2.75 -6.25
CA LEU A 210 -1.25 -1.52 -6.25
C LEU A 210 -2.50 -1.67 -5.39
N SER A 211 -2.71 -0.71 -4.50
CA SER A 211 -3.87 -0.59 -3.61
C SER A 211 -4.00 0.84 -3.10
N ALA A 212 -5.01 1.13 -2.28
CA ALA A 212 -5.17 2.47 -1.70
C ALA A 212 -3.93 2.86 -0.89
N LEU A 213 -3.43 1.93 -0.07
CA LEU A 213 -2.21 2.05 0.73
C LEU A 213 -1.56 0.67 0.89
N PHE A 214 -0.23 0.61 0.75
CA PHE A 214 0.56 -0.58 1.05
C PHE A 214 1.85 -0.26 1.81
N GLY A 215 2.25 -1.21 2.65
CA GLY A 215 3.57 -1.25 3.28
C GLY A 215 4.24 -2.60 3.02
N THR A 216 5.57 -2.66 3.14
CA THR A 216 6.36 -3.87 2.85
C THR A 216 6.95 -4.43 4.12
N LEU A 217 6.81 -5.73 4.35
CA LEU A 217 7.42 -6.40 5.50
C LEU A 217 8.94 -6.30 5.43
N HIS A 218 9.55 -5.84 6.51
CA HIS A 218 11.00 -5.75 6.61
C HIS A 218 11.64 -7.16 6.63
N PRO A 219 12.66 -7.43 5.80
CA PRO A 219 13.21 -8.77 5.62
C PRO A 219 13.95 -9.30 6.87
N GLY A 220 14.46 -8.40 7.72
CA GLY A 220 15.03 -8.76 9.03
C GLY A 220 14.01 -9.12 10.12
N PHE A 221 12.71 -8.83 9.94
CA PHE A 221 11.71 -8.93 11.02
C PHE A 221 10.44 -9.70 10.68
N TYR A 222 10.22 -10.13 9.43
CA TYR A 222 8.98 -10.80 9.01
C TYR A 222 8.63 -12.12 9.75
N ARG A 223 9.58 -12.71 10.47
CA ARG A 223 9.39 -13.88 11.35
C ARG A 223 9.52 -13.57 12.84
N SER A 224 9.85 -12.32 13.17
CA SER A 224 10.11 -11.89 14.55
C SER A 224 8.80 -11.62 15.27
N ARG A 225 8.83 -11.74 16.61
CA ARG A 225 7.71 -11.32 17.45
C ARG A 225 7.75 -9.80 17.65
N ARG A 226 6.61 -9.20 18.01
CA ARG A 226 6.46 -7.73 18.09
C ARG A 226 7.39 -7.07 19.10
N GLU A 227 7.78 -7.81 20.14
CA GLU A 227 8.68 -7.36 21.19
C GLU A 227 10.13 -7.27 20.68
N SER A 228 10.45 -7.93 19.56
CA SER A 228 11.76 -7.82 18.91
C SER A 228 11.80 -6.76 17.81
N PHE A 229 10.66 -6.16 17.46
CA PHE A 229 10.63 -5.06 16.50
C PHE A 229 11.31 -3.83 17.06
N THR A 230 12.18 -3.23 16.25
CA THR A 230 12.95 -2.05 16.60
C THR A 230 12.16 -0.76 16.41
N TYR A 231 10.89 -0.74 16.85
CA TYR A 231 10.12 0.50 16.89
C TYR A 231 10.78 1.51 17.83
N GLU A 232 10.42 2.78 17.67
CA GLU A 232 10.73 3.77 18.68
C GLU A 232 10.02 3.43 20.00
N ARG A 233 10.78 3.36 21.09
CA ARG A 233 10.29 2.95 22.42
C ARG A 233 10.33 4.08 23.44
N ARG A 234 10.89 5.24 23.10
CA ARG A 234 10.88 6.45 23.93
C ARG A 234 9.52 7.14 23.79
N PRO A 235 8.70 7.23 24.86
CA PRO A 235 7.37 7.83 24.80
C PRO A 235 7.34 9.32 24.42
N GLN A 236 8.50 9.98 24.48
CA GLN A 236 8.67 11.38 24.09
C GLN A 236 8.61 11.59 22.57
N SER A 237 8.84 10.55 21.76
CA SER A 237 8.78 10.63 20.31
C SER A 237 7.37 10.33 19.81
N GLN A 238 6.94 11.06 18.78
CA GLN A 238 5.72 10.81 18.03
C GLN A 238 5.69 9.42 17.37
N ALA A 239 6.86 8.83 17.10
CA ALA A 239 6.96 7.48 16.55
C ALA A 239 6.80 6.36 17.60
N TYR A 240 6.60 6.68 18.88
CA TYR A 240 6.53 5.70 19.96
C TYR A 240 5.48 4.61 19.72
N ILE A 241 5.88 3.34 19.84
CA ILE A 241 4.99 2.19 19.85
C ILE A 241 5.26 1.36 21.13
N PRO A 242 4.24 1.11 21.97
CA PRO A 242 4.36 0.22 23.14
C PRO A 242 4.76 -1.21 22.79
N TRP A 243 5.36 -1.94 23.74
CA TRP A 243 5.83 -3.32 23.52
C TRP A 243 4.73 -4.32 23.15
N ASP A 244 3.52 -4.09 23.63
CA ASP A 244 2.34 -4.91 23.39
C ASP A 244 1.58 -4.55 22.11
N GLN A 245 2.01 -3.50 21.38
CA GLN A 245 1.42 -3.05 20.12
C GLN A 245 2.30 -3.36 18.91
N GLY A 246 1.68 -3.34 17.72
CA GLY A 246 2.35 -3.62 16.45
C GLY A 246 1.86 -4.90 15.77
N ASP A 247 1.48 -4.79 14.49
CA ASP A 247 1.12 -5.94 13.66
C ASP A 247 2.37 -6.52 12.96
N PHE A 248 3.10 -5.66 12.26
CA PHE A 248 4.30 -5.99 11.48
C PHE A 248 5.30 -4.85 11.52
N TYR A 249 6.59 -5.18 11.41
CA TYR A 249 7.62 -4.18 11.16
C TYR A 249 7.77 -3.95 9.66
N TYR A 250 7.35 -2.78 9.20
CA TYR A 250 7.40 -2.35 7.81
C TYR A 250 8.71 -1.64 7.48
N MET A 251 9.20 -1.83 6.26
CA MET A 251 10.43 -1.22 5.74
C MET A 251 10.17 0.19 5.17
N GLY A 252 11.00 1.16 5.54
CA GLY A 252 10.98 2.53 4.99
C GLY A 252 11.34 2.62 3.50
N ALA A 253 12.06 1.62 2.99
CA ALA A 253 12.59 1.56 1.63
C ALA A 253 11.58 1.22 0.52
N PHE A 254 10.37 0.76 0.86
CA PHE A 254 9.37 0.39 -0.15
C PHE A 254 7.94 0.49 0.40
N PHE A 255 7.22 1.55 0.03
CA PHE A 255 5.82 1.79 0.39
C PHE A 255 5.10 2.52 -0.75
N GLY A 256 3.78 2.64 -0.66
CA GLY A 256 3.03 3.37 -1.69
C GLY A 256 1.54 3.21 -1.57
N GLY A 257 0.82 3.60 -2.61
CA GLY A 257 -0.63 3.62 -2.63
C GLY A 257 -1.18 4.55 -3.68
N SER A 258 -2.46 4.90 -3.56
CA SER A 258 -3.03 6.02 -4.32
C SER A 258 -2.31 7.32 -3.95
N VAL A 259 -2.30 8.30 -4.85
CA VAL A 259 -1.64 9.59 -4.58
C VAL A 259 -2.16 10.25 -3.30
N VAL A 260 -3.47 10.15 -3.04
CA VAL A 260 -4.12 10.74 -1.85
C VAL A 260 -3.61 10.10 -0.57
N GLU A 261 -3.55 8.77 -0.51
CA GLU A 261 -3.09 8.06 0.68
C GLU A 261 -1.59 8.23 0.91
N VAL A 262 -0.78 8.26 -0.16
CA VAL A 262 0.65 8.57 -0.06
C VAL A 262 0.87 10.00 0.42
N HIS A 263 0.05 10.96 -0.02
CA HIS A 263 0.07 12.31 0.50
C HIS A 263 -0.23 12.35 2.00
N HIS A 264 -1.31 11.70 2.45
CA HIS A 264 -1.67 11.64 3.88
C HIS A 264 -0.56 11.01 4.73
N LEU A 265 -0.01 9.88 4.30
CA LEU A 265 1.08 9.19 4.99
C LEU A 265 2.31 10.09 5.13
N THR A 266 2.78 10.63 4.01
CA THR A 266 4.03 11.38 3.98
C THR A 266 3.91 12.72 4.70
N LYS A 267 2.76 13.39 4.62
CA LYS A 267 2.45 14.59 5.40
C LYS A 267 2.42 14.31 6.90
N ALA A 268 1.74 13.27 7.34
CA ALA A 268 1.66 12.91 8.75
C ALA A 268 3.04 12.52 9.32
N CYS A 269 3.83 11.72 8.57
CA CYS A 269 5.18 11.38 8.98
C CYS A 269 6.08 12.62 9.08
N HIS A 270 6.00 13.53 8.10
CA HIS A 270 6.76 14.79 8.14
C HIS A 270 6.38 15.65 9.34
N GLN A 271 5.09 15.85 9.60
CA GLN A 271 4.62 16.63 10.75
C GLN A 271 5.10 16.03 12.08
N ALA A 272 5.04 14.70 12.22
CA ALA A 272 5.54 14.01 13.40
C ALA A 272 7.07 14.16 13.58
N MET A 273 7.84 14.14 12.48
CA MET A 273 9.30 14.40 12.53
C MET A 273 9.62 15.84 12.91
N VAL A 274 8.84 16.81 12.45
CA VAL A 274 9.00 18.23 12.83
C VAL A 274 8.73 18.43 14.33
N GLU A 275 7.72 17.74 14.88
CA GLU A 275 7.44 17.79 16.31
C GLU A 275 8.53 17.12 17.14
N ASP A 276 9.03 15.96 16.71
CA ASP A 276 10.18 15.30 17.34
C ASP A 276 11.41 16.22 17.34
N GLN A 277 11.70 16.86 16.20
CA GLN A 277 12.79 17.82 16.09
C GLN A 277 12.61 19.01 17.06
N ALA A 278 11.40 19.56 17.17
CA ALA A 278 11.09 20.65 18.09
C ALA A 278 11.26 20.24 19.56
N ASN A 279 11.03 18.97 19.87
CA ASN A 279 11.24 18.36 21.20
C ASN A 279 12.68 17.87 21.42
N GLY A 280 13.59 18.09 20.48
CA GLY A 280 14.99 17.68 20.59
C GLY A 280 15.20 16.16 20.55
N ILE A 281 14.30 15.42 19.91
CA ILE A 281 14.38 13.97 19.74
C ILE A 281 14.40 13.61 18.24
N GLU A 282 15.11 12.54 17.89
CA GLU A 282 15.11 11.95 16.55
C GLU A 282 14.83 10.46 16.73
N ALA A 283 13.81 9.94 16.04
CA ALA A 283 13.38 8.55 16.17
C ALA A 283 14.48 7.56 15.76
N VAL A 284 14.53 6.40 16.43
CA VAL A 284 15.64 5.42 16.34
C VAL A 284 15.97 4.96 14.92
N TRP A 285 14.95 4.81 14.07
CA TRP A 285 15.12 4.49 12.63
C TRP A 285 14.49 5.57 11.74
N HIS A 286 14.59 6.84 12.15
CA HIS A 286 14.25 7.99 11.32
C HIS A 286 12.83 7.88 10.73
N ASP A 287 12.68 8.08 9.42
CA ASP A 287 11.41 7.98 8.69
C ASP A 287 10.73 6.61 8.79
N GLU A 288 11.49 5.51 8.91
CA GLU A 288 10.92 4.17 9.08
C GLU A 288 10.17 4.02 10.42
N SER A 289 10.64 4.69 11.48
CA SER A 289 9.93 4.69 12.77
C SER A 289 8.57 5.36 12.66
N HIS A 290 8.50 6.52 12.00
CA HIS A 290 7.24 7.24 11.77
C HIS A 290 6.32 6.50 10.79
N LEU A 291 6.87 5.84 9.76
CA LEU A 291 6.11 4.97 8.86
C LEU A 291 5.40 3.85 9.63
N ASN A 292 6.13 3.15 10.49
CA ASN A 292 5.57 2.06 11.29
C ASN A 292 4.47 2.56 12.25
N LYS A 293 4.67 3.72 12.87
CA LYS A 293 3.64 4.40 13.68
C LYS A 293 2.40 4.70 12.84
N TYR A 294 2.58 5.27 11.66
CA TYR A 294 1.46 5.61 10.77
C TYR A 294 0.66 4.38 10.38
N LEU A 295 1.32 3.32 9.89
CA LEU A 295 0.68 2.08 9.42
C LEU A 295 0.04 1.25 10.55
N LEU A 296 0.47 1.44 11.79
CA LEU A 296 -0.21 0.86 12.96
C LEU A 296 -1.63 1.42 13.13
N TYR A 297 -1.84 2.72 12.89
CA TYR A 297 -3.14 3.38 13.05
C TYR A 297 -3.92 3.55 11.74
N HIS A 298 -3.24 3.49 10.60
CA HIS A 298 -3.81 3.55 9.26
C HIS A 298 -3.47 2.26 8.53
N LYS A 299 -4.30 1.23 8.74
CA LYS A 299 -3.99 -0.12 8.29
C LYS A 299 -3.82 -0.16 6.77
N PRO A 300 -2.70 -0.69 6.25
CA PRO A 300 -2.50 -0.77 4.81
C PRO A 300 -3.48 -1.76 4.19
N THR A 301 -4.04 -1.39 3.04
CA THR A 301 -5.00 -2.22 2.28
C THR A 301 -4.35 -3.38 1.52
N LYS A 302 -3.02 -3.37 1.39
CA LYS A 302 -2.18 -4.54 1.02
C LYS A 302 -0.90 -4.51 1.83
N VAL A 303 -0.36 -5.69 2.14
CA VAL A 303 0.99 -5.81 2.72
C VAL A 303 1.86 -6.56 1.73
N LEU A 304 3.03 -6.06 1.40
CA LEU A 304 3.95 -6.77 0.52
C LEU A 304 4.85 -7.68 1.36
N SER A 305 5.01 -8.93 0.92
CA SER A 305 5.98 -9.83 1.53
C SER A 305 7.42 -9.34 1.32
N PRO A 306 8.40 -9.91 2.04
CA PRO A 306 9.81 -9.59 1.80
C PRO A 306 10.34 -10.02 0.42
N GLU A 307 9.55 -10.70 -0.42
CA GLU A 307 9.92 -10.88 -1.85
C GLU A 307 10.13 -9.53 -2.55
N TYR A 308 9.45 -8.48 -2.09
CA TYR A 308 9.48 -7.11 -2.63
C TYR A 308 10.50 -6.20 -1.96
N MET A 309 11.26 -6.70 -0.99
CA MET A 309 12.46 -6.04 -0.46
C MET A 309 13.32 -7.07 0.25
N TRP A 310 14.49 -7.39 -0.31
CA TRP A 310 15.37 -8.43 0.24
C TRP A 310 16.85 -8.06 0.22
N ASP A 311 17.58 -8.42 1.26
CA ASP A 311 19.04 -8.41 1.27
C ASP A 311 19.56 -9.85 1.16
N GLN A 312 19.90 -10.26 -0.07
CA GLN A 312 20.40 -11.62 -0.32
C GLN A 312 21.76 -11.87 0.32
N GLN A 313 22.60 -10.83 0.47
CA GLN A 313 23.94 -10.99 1.03
C GLN A 313 23.87 -11.29 2.53
N LEU A 314 22.97 -10.61 3.25
CA LEU A 314 22.81 -10.80 4.69
C LEU A 314 21.90 -11.97 5.06
N LEU A 315 20.86 -12.24 4.26
CA LEU A 315 19.79 -13.16 4.64
C LEU A 315 19.73 -14.43 3.78
N GLY A 316 20.62 -14.57 2.80
CA GLY A 316 20.63 -15.69 1.86
C GLY A 316 19.35 -15.74 1.00
N TRP A 317 18.95 -16.93 0.58
CA TRP A 317 17.69 -17.16 -0.14
C TRP A 317 16.93 -18.33 0.48
N PRO A 318 16.12 -18.09 1.53
CA PRO A 318 15.36 -19.13 2.19
C PRO A 318 14.21 -19.63 1.30
N SER A 319 13.84 -20.90 1.42
CA SER A 319 12.82 -21.56 0.57
C SER A 319 11.42 -20.94 0.63
N ILE A 320 11.11 -20.20 1.70
CA ILE A 320 9.86 -19.43 1.84
C ILE A 320 9.74 -18.32 0.78
N MET A 321 10.88 -17.80 0.32
CA MET A 321 10.97 -16.78 -0.72
C MET A 321 11.01 -17.49 -2.07
N LYS A 322 9.87 -17.56 -2.76
CA LYS A 322 9.84 -18.19 -4.10
C LYS A 322 10.49 -17.29 -5.14
N LYS A 323 10.47 -15.97 -4.90
CA LYS A 323 11.09 -14.94 -5.74
C LYS A 323 11.81 -13.90 -4.90
N LEU A 324 12.87 -13.33 -5.47
CA LEU A 324 13.54 -12.14 -4.95
C LEU A 324 13.39 -11.04 -5.99
N ARG A 325 12.42 -10.14 -5.79
CA ARG A 325 11.95 -9.20 -6.83
C ARG A 325 12.68 -7.88 -6.80
N TYR A 326 12.98 -7.39 -5.61
CA TYR A 326 13.66 -6.12 -5.39
C TYR A 326 14.70 -6.28 -4.29
N VAL A 327 15.97 -6.14 -4.66
CA VAL A 327 17.09 -6.62 -3.82
C VAL A 327 18.13 -5.53 -3.57
N ALA A 328 18.70 -5.53 -2.37
CA ALA A 328 19.74 -4.58 -1.97
C ALA A 328 20.99 -4.69 -2.86
N VAL A 329 21.54 -3.54 -3.23
CA VAL A 329 22.86 -3.45 -3.87
C VAL A 329 23.93 -3.36 -2.77
N PRO A 330 24.95 -4.23 -2.78
CA PRO A 330 26.04 -4.17 -1.82
C PRO A 330 26.69 -2.79 -1.81
N LYS A 331 26.85 -2.22 -0.61
CA LYS A 331 27.41 -0.87 -0.43
C LYS A 331 28.15 -0.77 0.90
N ASN A 332 29.17 0.08 0.94
CA ASN A 332 29.79 0.49 2.18
C ASN A 332 29.06 1.74 2.72
N HIS A 333 28.31 1.56 3.81
CA HIS A 333 27.51 2.63 4.41
C HIS A 333 28.33 3.87 4.79
N GLN A 334 29.54 3.69 5.33
CA GLN A 334 30.41 4.80 5.72
C GLN A 334 30.90 5.59 4.48
N ALA A 335 31.28 4.89 3.41
CA ALA A 335 31.82 5.52 2.21
C ALA A 335 30.74 6.25 1.37
N ILE A 336 29.51 5.72 1.33
CA ILE A 336 28.43 6.28 0.51
C ILE A 336 27.67 7.43 1.20
N ARG A 337 27.63 7.45 2.53
CA ARG A 337 26.90 8.46 3.32
C ARG A 337 27.69 9.74 3.57
N ASN A 338 29.02 9.70 3.47
CA ASN A 338 29.92 10.81 3.78
C ASN A 338 30.63 11.34 2.56
#